data_AF-A0A9E0QT71-F1
#
_entry.id   AF-A0A9E0QT71-F1
#
_cell.length_a   1.000
_cell.length_b   1.000
_cell.length_c   1.000
_cell.angle_alpha   90.00
_cell.angle_beta   90.00
_cell.angle_gamma   90.00
#
_symmetry.space_group_name_H-M   'P 1'
#
loop_
_entity.id
_entity.type
_entity.pdbx_description
1 polymer ?
#
loop_
_entity_poly.entity_id
_entity_poly.type
_entity_poly.pdbx_seq_one_letter_code
_entity_poly.pdbx_strand_id
1 'polypeptide(L)'
;MFQTEDFPPRTALASRKSVLFVAAALFLSGCELSGSQPVGYQARVDVAQRMLVGGQYDSAYRLLDEVSRDHGSQAEALLSVGNAYLQGGALFKARNAYRTAIKMGADKRGHLGLGRVALAQNNTSEAFRNFDLVLADDPKNETALNGRAVAFDLSGDHLRAISAYQTLLAINPTNLDALNNLALSHVLGGSGHEAVAILQDLTRSQLTDLNLRHNLAIAYYLVGRESEAYDLATAEMSRDRAQQIFHAMRQYRGSQS
;
A
#
# COMPACT_ATOMS: atom_id res chain seq x y z
N MET A 1 36.24 68.06 -30.69
CA MET A 1 36.37 68.81 -31.96
C MET A 1 37.81 68.68 -32.44
N PHE A 2 38.07 67.70 -33.30
CA PHE A 2 39.23 67.65 -34.20
C PHE A 2 38.82 66.81 -35.41
N GLN A 3 38.71 67.47 -36.57
CA GLN A 3 38.86 66.86 -37.90
C GLN A 3 40.40 66.61 -38.09
N THR A 4 41.00 65.93 -39.06
CA THR A 4 40.76 65.58 -40.49
C THR A 4 41.57 64.28 -40.79
N GLU A 5 41.64 63.61 -41.96
CA GLU A 5 40.79 63.39 -43.14
C GLU A 5 41.36 62.16 -43.92
N ASP A 6 40.62 61.70 -44.94
CA ASP A 6 41.07 61.03 -46.18
C ASP A 6 42.06 59.84 -46.23
N PHE A 7 41.57 58.78 -46.85
CA PHE A 7 42.34 57.72 -47.52
C PHE A 7 43.06 58.24 -48.78
N PRO A 8 44.13 57.54 -49.22
CA PRO A 8 44.28 57.27 -50.65
C PRO A 8 44.40 55.75 -50.99
N PRO A 9 44.03 55.32 -52.22
CA PRO A 9 43.95 53.92 -52.61
C PRO A 9 45.15 53.42 -53.45
N ARG A 10 45.30 52.10 -53.60
CA ARG A 10 45.79 51.47 -54.85
C ARG A 10 45.57 49.94 -54.95
N THR A 11 44.73 49.59 -55.92
CA THR A 11 44.73 48.40 -56.79
C THR A 11 45.97 47.48 -56.80
N ALA A 12 45.76 46.15 -56.77
CA ALA A 12 46.05 45.25 -57.92
C ALA A 12 45.63 43.77 -57.69
N LEU A 13 45.28 43.11 -58.80
CA LEU A 13 45.04 41.66 -58.99
C LEU A 13 46.36 40.85 -58.90
N ALA A 14 46.44 39.51 -58.77
CA ALA A 14 45.53 38.41 -58.42
C ALA A 14 46.36 37.10 -58.32
N SER A 15 45.82 36.01 -57.75
CA SER A 15 45.91 34.66 -58.37
C SER A 15 44.89 33.68 -57.77
N ARG A 16 44.47 32.69 -58.58
CA ARG A 16 43.43 31.70 -58.26
C ARG A 16 43.99 30.49 -57.50
N LYS A 17 43.21 29.91 -56.58
CA LYS A 17 42.95 28.45 -56.54
C LYS A 17 41.49 28.18 -56.20
N SER A 18 40.89 27.24 -56.92
CA SER A 18 39.46 26.89 -56.86
C SER A 18 39.16 25.93 -55.71
N VAL A 19 38.07 26.16 -54.96
CA VAL A 19 37.42 25.14 -54.12
C VAL A 19 35.89 25.29 -54.24
N LEU A 20 35.19 24.16 -54.17
CA LEU A 20 33.77 23.95 -54.47
C LEU A 20 32.77 24.82 -53.67
N PHE A 21 31.64 25.11 -54.33
CA PHE A 21 30.36 25.36 -53.67
C PHE A 21 29.96 24.16 -52.80
N VAL A 22 29.70 24.40 -51.50
CA VAL A 22 28.73 23.63 -50.72
C VAL A 22 27.86 24.64 -49.99
N ALA A 23 26.62 24.80 -50.46
CA ALA A 23 25.61 25.58 -49.76
C ALA A 23 25.11 24.77 -48.55
N ALA A 24 25.81 24.87 -47.42
CA ALA A 24 25.30 24.41 -46.15
C ALA A 24 24.16 25.32 -45.71
N ALA A 25 22.93 24.96 -46.09
CA ALA A 25 21.74 25.56 -45.51
C ALA A 25 21.79 25.33 -44.01
N LEU A 26 21.96 26.42 -43.25
CA LEU A 26 21.78 26.41 -41.80
C LEU A 26 20.31 26.14 -41.52
N PHE A 27 19.96 24.86 -41.43
CA PHE A 27 18.76 24.45 -40.74
C PHE A 27 18.87 25.02 -39.33
N LEU A 28 17.99 25.97 -39.03
CA LEU A 28 17.62 26.30 -37.66
C LEU A 28 16.87 25.12 -37.07
N SER A 29 17.61 24.02 -36.83
CA SER A 29 17.25 22.99 -35.88
C SER A 29 17.29 23.65 -34.51
N GLY A 30 16.22 24.37 -34.18
CA GLY A 30 15.95 24.76 -32.82
C GLY A 30 15.95 23.47 -32.01
N CYS A 31 16.92 23.33 -31.10
CA CYS A 31 16.82 22.36 -30.03
C CYS A 31 15.67 22.82 -29.13
N GLU A 32 14.44 22.48 -29.51
CA GLU A 32 13.34 22.41 -28.55
C GLU A 32 13.80 21.46 -27.46
N LEU A 33 13.98 22.03 -26.27
CA LEU A 33 14.48 21.33 -25.11
C LEU A 33 13.43 20.29 -24.70
N SER A 34 13.59 19.08 -25.24
CA SER A 34 12.70 17.94 -24.97
C SER A 34 12.91 17.46 -23.54
N GLY A 35 12.25 18.14 -22.59
CA GLY A 35 12.36 17.91 -21.15
C GLY A 35 11.20 18.61 -20.44
N SER A 36 10.16 17.92 -19.98
CA SER A 36 10.01 16.49 -19.71
C SER A 36 8.71 15.94 -20.31
N GLN A 37 8.66 14.64 -20.58
CA GLN A 37 7.38 13.92 -20.59
C GLN A 37 6.68 14.23 -19.25
N PRO A 38 5.42 14.69 -19.23
CA PRO A 38 4.74 14.98 -17.98
C PRO A 38 4.79 13.73 -17.12
N VAL A 39 5.36 13.84 -15.91
CA VAL A 39 5.57 12.71 -15.02
C VAL A 39 4.24 11.99 -14.86
N GLY A 40 4.15 10.77 -15.41
CA GLY A 40 2.89 10.02 -15.49
C GLY A 40 2.24 9.94 -14.12
N TYR A 41 0.91 9.91 -14.06
CA TYR A 41 0.17 9.93 -12.79
C TYR A 41 0.73 8.90 -11.80
N GLN A 42 1.13 7.71 -12.28
CA GLN A 42 1.74 6.66 -11.49
C GLN A 42 3.01 7.12 -10.77
N ALA A 43 3.97 7.71 -11.48
CA ALA A 43 5.21 8.18 -10.86
C ALA A 43 4.98 9.33 -9.86
N ARG A 44 3.93 10.16 -10.04
CA ARG A 44 3.49 11.12 -9.01
C ARG A 44 2.87 10.42 -7.79
N VAL A 45 2.09 9.36 -7.97
CA VAL A 45 1.58 8.54 -6.86
C VAL A 45 2.72 7.83 -6.12
N ASP A 46 3.71 7.27 -6.83
CA ASP A 46 4.86 6.58 -6.23
C ASP A 46 5.70 7.54 -5.36
N VAL A 47 5.89 8.79 -5.82
CA VAL A 47 6.50 9.86 -5.03
C VAL A 47 5.67 10.16 -3.79
N ALA A 48 4.35 10.33 -3.93
CA ALA A 48 3.48 10.56 -2.79
C ALA A 48 3.49 9.39 -1.77
N GLN A 49 3.51 8.14 -2.22
CA GLN A 49 3.62 6.97 -1.34
C GLN A 49 4.92 6.97 -0.52
N ARG A 50 6.06 7.29 -1.15
CA ARG A 50 7.35 7.45 -0.43
C ARG A 50 7.29 8.58 0.60
N MET A 51 6.60 9.67 0.26
CA MET A 51 6.37 10.79 1.17
C MET A 51 5.47 10.39 2.36
N LEU A 52 4.44 9.57 2.16
CA LEU A 52 3.62 9.00 3.25
C LEU A 52 4.43 8.12 4.19
N VAL A 53 5.25 7.20 3.65
CA VAL A 53 6.17 6.36 4.44
C VAL A 53 7.18 7.22 5.20
N GLY A 54 7.65 8.32 4.61
CA GLY A 54 8.51 9.31 5.25
C GLY A 54 7.80 10.31 6.17
N GLY A 55 6.50 10.16 6.45
CA GLY A 55 5.72 11.05 7.34
C GLY A 55 5.42 12.45 6.77
N GLN A 56 5.69 12.70 5.49
CA GLN A 56 5.49 13.99 4.81
C GLN A 56 4.05 14.14 4.30
N TYR A 57 3.07 13.92 5.18
CA TYR A 57 1.65 13.77 4.83
C TYR A 57 1.08 14.95 4.02
N ASP A 58 1.31 16.19 4.43
CA ASP A 58 0.72 17.36 3.75
C ASP A 58 1.18 17.52 2.30
N SER A 59 2.48 17.26 2.05
CA SER A 59 3.05 17.36 0.71
C SER A 59 2.68 16.15 -0.15
N ALA A 60 2.58 14.95 0.43
CA ALA A 60 2.02 13.79 -0.25
C ALA A 60 0.56 14.01 -0.65
N TYR A 61 -0.26 14.54 0.27
CA TYR A 61 -1.69 14.74 0.03
C TYR A 61 -1.98 15.82 -1.01
N ARG A 62 -1.18 16.92 -1.06
CA ARG A 62 -1.26 17.91 -2.14
C ARG A 62 -0.97 17.29 -3.52
N LEU A 63 0.10 16.50 -3.63
CA LEU A 63 0.46 15.82 -4.89
C LEU A 63 -0.62 14.83 -5.34
N LEU A 64 -1.25 14.10 -4.42
CA LEU A 64 -2.38 13.20 -4.71
C LEU A 64 -3.66 13.97 -5.10
N ASP A 65 -3.92 15.13 -4.49
CA ASP A 65 -5.02 16.02 -4.87
C ASP A 65 -4.77 16.58 -6.29
N GLU A 66 -3.53 16.88 -6.69
CA GLU A 66 -3.15 17.27 -8.06
C GLU A 66 -3.34 16.12 -9.06
N VAL A 67 -2.84 14.92 -8.77
CA VAL A 67 -3.01 13.72 -9.61
C VAL A 67 -4.48 13.42 -9.88
N SER A 68 -5.34 13.57 -8.88
CA SER A 68 -6.79 13.27 -9.01
C SER A 68 -7.54 14.19 -9.98
N ARG A 69 -6.95 15.34 -10.33
CA ARG A 69 -7.50 16.34 -11.27
C ARG A 69 -6.99 16.19 -12.70
N ASP A 70 -5.99 15.34 -12.91
CA ASP A 70 -5.44 15.05 -14.23
C ASP A 70 -6.32 14.01 -14.96
N HIS A 71 -6.52 14.20 -16.26
CA HIS A 71 -7.52 13.42 -17.03
C HIS A 71 -6.99 12.12 -17.63
N GLY A 72 -5.68 11.88 -17.58
CA GLY A 72 -5.07 10.63 -18.06
C GLY A 72 -5.48 9.41 -17.22
N SER A 73 -6.26 8.49 -17.80
CA SER A 73 -6.71 7.23 -17.16
C SER A 73 -7.28 7.44 -15.75
N GLN A 74 -8.16 8.42 -15.60
CA GLN A 74 -8.57 8.98 -14.30
C GLN A 74 -9.13 7.93 -13.31
N ALA A 75 -9.82 6.87 -13.78
CA ALA A 75 -10.29 5.78 -12.92
C ALA A 75 -9.14 5.02 -12.24
N GLU A 76 -8.09 4.66 -13.00
CA GLU A 76 -6.90 3.96 -12.49
C GLU A 76 -6.10 4.87 -11.55
N ALA A 77 -5.90 6.13 -11.93
CA ALA A 77 -5.25 7.12 -11.09
C ALA A 77 -5.97 7.28 -9.74
N LEU A 78 -7.31 7.31 -9.73
CA LEU A 78 -8.12 7.39 -8.50
C LEU A 78 -8.05 6.10 -7.65
N LEU A 79 -7.87 4.91 -8.23
CA LEU A 79 -7.58 3.69 -7.47
C LEU A 79 -6.21 3.78 -6.77
N SER A 80 -5.18 4.18 -7.49
CA SER A 80 -3.81 4.33 -6.95
C SER A 80 -3.73 5.43 -5.89
N VAL A 81 -4.43 6.56 -6.09
CA VAL A 81 -4.60 7.61 -5.08
C VAL A 81 -5.40 7.13 -3.86
N GLY A 82 -6.47 6.36 -4.07
CA GLY A 82 -7.25 5.77 -2.98
C GLY A 82 -6.44 4.82 -2.11
N ASN A 83 -5.57 4.01 -2.72
CA ASN A 83 -4.62 3.15 -2.02
C ASN A 83 -3.61 3.97 -1.20
N ALA A 84 -3.05 5.04 -1.77
CA ALA A 84 -2.13 5.92 -1.05
C ALA A 84 -2.80 6.60 0.15
N TYR A 85 -3.99 7.18 -0.01
CA TYR A 85 -4.72 7.76 1.12
C TYR A 85 -5.09 6.74 2.20
N LEU A 86 -5.42 5.50 1.82
CA LEU A 86 -5.70 4.42 2.77
C LEU A 86 -4.44 4.06 3.58
N GLN A 87 -3.29 3.93 2.92
CA GLN A 87 -2.00 3.69 3.57
C GLN A 87 -1.59 4.83 4.52
N GLY A 88 -1.89 6.09 4.16
CA GLY A 88 -1.68 7.26 5.02
C GLY A 88 -2.71 7.45 6.14
N GLY A 89 -3.71 6.57 6.26
CA GLY A 89 -4.79 6.71 7.24
C GLY A 89 -5.82 7.80 6.95
N ALA A 90 -5.76 8.45 5.78
CA ALA A 90 -6.73 9.46 5.33
C ALA A 90 -8.02 8.82 4.81
N LEU A 91 -8.72 8.07 5.67
CA LEU A 91 -9.83 7.16 5.31
C LEU A 91 -10.96 7.85 4.54
N PHE A 92 -11.29 9.12 4.85
CA PHE A 92 -12.29 9.90 4.13
C PHE A 92 -11.83 10.24 2.69
N LYS A 93 -10.57 10.63 2.50
CA LYS A 93 -10.01 10.88 1.16
C LYS A 93 -9.95 9.60 0.34
N ALA A 94 -9.51 8.49 0.95
CA ALA A 94 -9.49 7.16 0.33
C ALA A 94 -10.88 6.73 -0.15
N ARG A 95 -11.90 6.83 0.73
CA ARG A 95 -13.31 6.56 0.43
C ARG A 95 -13.80 7.33 -0.79
N ASN A 96 -13.51 8.63 -0.86
CA ASN A 96 -13.95 9.49 -1.96
C ASN A 96 -13.22 9.17 -3.27
N ALA A 97 -11.92 8.86 -3.22
CA ALA A 97 -11.16 8.45 -4.39
C ALA A 97 -11.73 7.15 -5.00
N TYR A 98 -11.92 6.10 -4.20
CA TYR A 98 -12.52 4.85 -4.66
C TYR A 98 -13.96 5.02 -5.18
N ARG A 99 -14.82 5.79 -4.49
CA ARG A 99 -16.18 6.08 -4.97
C ARG A 99 -16.18 6.82 -6.31
N THR A 100 -15.19 7.68 -6.54
CA THR A 100 -15.05 8.40 -7.81
C THR A 100 -14.51 7.48 -8.90
N ALA A 101 -13.52 6.63 -8.59
CA ALA A 101 -13.01 5.61 -9.50
C ALA A 101 -14.14 4.70 -10.01
N ILE A 102 -15.00 4.17 -9.10
CA ILE A 102 -16.15 3.33 -9.46
C ILE A 102 -17.12 4.07 -10.40
N LYS A 103 -17.44 5.35 -10.11
CA LYS A 103 -18.28 6.19 -11.00
C LYS A 103 -17.66 6.40 -12.38
N MET A 104 -16.34 6.28 -12.50
CA MET A 104 -15.59 6.38 -13.76
C MET A 104 -15.36 5.02 -14.44
N GLY A 105 -16.00 3.94 -13.98
CA GLY A 105 -15.89 2.61 -14.57
C GLY A 105 -14.67 1.81 -14.11
N ALA A 106 -14.10 2.11 -12.94
CA ALA A 106 -13.10 1.24 -12.31
C ALA A 106 -13.68 -0.15 -12.02
N ASP A 107 -12.82 -1.17 -12.10
CA ASP A 107 -13.14 -2.55 -11.79
C ASP A 107 -13.35 -2.81 -10.28
N LYS A 108 -13.50 -4.10 -9.92
CA LYS A 108 -13.66 -4.61 -8.55
C LYS A 108 -12.63 -4.09 -7.53
N ARG A 109 -11.46 -3.61 -7.93
CA ARG A 109 -10.47 -2.94 -7.05
C ARG A 109 -11.05 -1.71 -6.36
N GLY A 110 -12.01 -1.02 -6.96
CA GLY A 110 -12.74 0.08 -6.31
C GLY A 110 -13.53 -0.41 -5.08
N HIS A 111 -14.24 -1.52 -5.22
CA HIS A 111 -14.98 -2.13 -4.11
C HIS A 111 -14.06 -2.77 -3.07
N LEU A 112 -12.97 -3.43 -3.47
CA LEU A 112 -11.92 -3.88 -2.54
C LEU A 112 -11.38 -2.72 -1.69
N GLY A 113 -11.12 -1.57 -2.31
CA GLY A 113 -10.69 -0.34 -1.63
C GLY A 113 -11.71 0.16 -0.61
N LEU A 114 -12.99 0.21 -0.96
CA LEU A 114 -14.07 0.58 -0.04
C LEU A 114 -14.27 -0.41 1.10
N GLY A 115 -14.15 -1.72 0.84
CA GLY A 115 -14.20 -2.75 1.86
C GLY A 115 -13.07 -2.57 2.89
N ARG A 116 -11.83 -2.35 2.43
CA ARG A 116 -10.68 -2.08 3.32
C ARG A 116 -10.83 -0.79 4.12
N VAL A 117 -11.36 0.27 3.51
CA VAL A 117 -11.71 1.52 4.24
C VAL A 117 -12.77 1.26 5.31
N ALA A 118 -13.79 0.45 5.01
CA ALA A 118 -14.83 0.12 5.98
C ALA A 118 -14.30 -0.70 7.16
N LEU A 119 -13.41 -1.68 6.92
CA LEU A 119 -12.69 -2.40 7.99
C LEU A 119 -11.90 -1.44 8.89
N ALA A 120 -11.13 -0.52 8.30
CA ALA A 120 -10.35 0.48 9.03
C ALA A 120 -11.21 1.47 9.85
N GLN A 121 -12.52 1.53 9.61
CA GLN A 121 -13.50 2.31 10.36
C GLN A 121 -14.39 1.46 11.28
N ASN A 122 -14.07 0.17 11.45
CA ASN A 122 -14.87 -0.84 12.13
C ASN A 122 -16.34 -0.94 11.63
N ASN A 123 -16.60 -0.53 10.38
CA ASN A 123 -17.91 -0.56 9.76
C ASN A 123 -18.10 -1.89 9.02
N THR A 124 -18.26 -2.97 9.79
CA THR A 124 -18.42 -4.34 9.29
C THR A 124 -19.55 -4.47 8.27
N SER A 125 -20.67 -3.78 8.48
CA SER A 125 -21.81 -3.74 7.55
C SER A 125 -21.46 -3.19 6.16
N GLU A 126 -20.60 -2.17 6.07
CA GLU A 126 -20.13 -1.66 4.78
C GLU A 126 -18.99 -2.49 4.19
N ALA A 127 -18.18 -3.12 5.04
CA ALA A 127 -17.16 -4.07 4.61
C ALA A 127 -17.79 -5.28 3.90
N PHE A 128 -18.76 -5.95 4.54
CA PHE A 128 -19.51 -7.06 3.95
C PHE A 128 -20.09 -6.71 2.58
N ARG A 129 -20.87 -5.62 2.47
CA ARG A 129 -21.46 -5.20 1.18
C ARG A 129 -20.45 -5.03 0.06
N ASN A 130 -19.28 -4.44 0.36
CA ASN A 130 -18.27 -4.21 -0.69
C ASN A 130 -17.50 -5.49 -1.04
N PHE A 131 -17.20 -6.36 -0.08
CA PHE A 131 -16.55 -7.64 -0.38
C PHE A 131 -17.51 -8.62 -1.07
N ASP A 132 -18.78 -8.66 -0.68
CA ASP A 132 -19.81 -9.48 -1.34
C ASP A 132 -20.02 -9.06 -2.80
N LEU A 133 -19.94 -7.76 -3.13
CA LEU A 133 -19.96 -7.27 -4.52
C LEU A 133 -18.76 -7.76 -5.35
N VAL A 134 -17.57 -7.88 -4.73
CA VAL A 134 -16.38 -8.44 -5.40
C VAL A 134 -16.52 -9.95 -5.57
N LEU A 135 -17.03 -10.66 -4.56
CA LEU A 135 -17.20 -12.12 -4.57
C LEU A 135 -18.33 -12.59 -5.48
N ALA A 136 -19.28 -11.71 -5.84
CA ALA A 136 -20.32 -12.00 -6.83
C ALA A 136 -19.76 -12.06 -8.27
N ASP A 137 -18.71 -11.28 -8.58
CA ASP A 137 -17.97 -11.30 -9.85
C ASP A 137 -16.84 -12.36 -9.83
N ASP A 138 -16.13 -12.44 -8.72
CA ASP A 138 -14.94 -13.27 -8.53
C ASP A 138 -15.00 -14.02 -7.19
N PRO A 139 -15.70 -15.18 -7.14
CA PRO A 139 -15.89 -15.95 -5.92
C PRO A 139 -14.60 -16.49 -5.28
N LYS A 140 -13.46 -16.42 -5.99
CA LYS A 140 -12.15 -16.87 -5.51
C LYS A 140 -11.21 -15.70 -5.18
N ASN A 141 -11.71 -14.47 -5.14
CA ASN A 141 -10.89 -13.30 -4.86
C ASN A 141 -10.33 -13.33 -3.43
N GLU A 142 -9.05 -13.72 -3.28
CA GLU A 142 -8.41 -13.93 -1.99
C GLU A 142 -8.50 -12.69 -1.07
N THR A 143 -8.33 -11.49 -1.63
CA THR A 143 -8.41 -10.23 -0.88
C THR A 143 -9.82 -9.97 -0.34
N ALA A 144 -10.86 -10.27 -1.13
CA ALA A 144 -12.25 -10.12 -0.66
C ALA A 144 -12.65 -11.21 0.33
N LEU A 145 -12.21 -12.46 0.13
CA LEU A 145 -12.43 -13.56 1.09
C LEU A 145 -11.79 -13.24 2.45
N ASN A 146 -10.52 -12.83 2.46
CA ASN A 146 -9.80 -12.43 3.68
C ASN A 146 -10.47 -11.20 4.34
N GLY A 147 -10.78 -10.16 3.57
CA GLY A 147 -11.43 -8.96 4.11
C GLY A 147 -12.82 -9.23 4.69
N ARG A 148 -13.57 -10.17 4.10
CA ARG A 148 -14.88 -10.63 4.61
C ARG A 148 -14.75 -11.47 5.88
N ALA A 149 -13.70 -12.28 5.99
CA ALA A 149 -13.38 -13.02 7.20
C ALA A 149 -12.99 -12.06 8.36
N VAL A 150 -12.17 -11.05 8.10
CA VAL A 150 -11.84 -9.99 9.07
C VAL A 150 -13.09 -9.22 9.50
N ALA A 151 -14.06 -8.98 8.60
CA ALA A 151 -15.32 -8.37 8.96
C ALA A 151 -16.16 -9.22 9.93
N PHE A 152 -16.05 -10.56 9.89
CA PHE A 152 -16.67 -11.44 10.89
C PHE A 152 -15.99 -11.31 12.25
N ASP A 153 -14.65 -11.35 12.31
CA ASP A 153 -13.91 -11.14 13.58
C ASP A 153 -14.23 -9.80 14.23
N LEU A 154 -14.24 -8.71 13.44
CA LEU A 154 -14.61 -7.37 13.93
C LEU A 154 -16.07 -7.27 14.42
N SER A 155 -16.94 -8.18 13.98
CA SER A 155 -18.32 -8.31 14.47
C SER A 155 -18.48 -9.26 15.66
N GLY A 156 -17.39 -9.88 16.14
CA GLY A 156 -17.39 -10.87 17.21
C GLY A 156 -17.77 -12.29 16.76
N ASP A 157 -17.94 -12.54 15.46
CA ASP A 157 -18.35 -13.84 14.93
C ASP A 157 -17.13 -14.67 14.49
N HIS A 158 -16.32 -15.04 15.48
CA HIS A 158 -15.08 -15.77 15.25
C HIS A 158 -15.30 -17.14 14.59
N LEU A 159 -16.48 -17.77 14.79
CA LEU A 159 -16.82 -19.04 14.14
C LEU A 159 -17.01 -18.89 12.62
N ARG A 160 -17.74 -17.85 12.16
CA ARG A 160 -17.84 -17.56 10.72
C ARG A 160 -16.54 -17.04 10.15
N ALA A 161 -15.72 -16.34 10.95
CA ALA A 161 -14.38 -15.93 10.53
C ALA A 161 -13.47 -17.15 10.27
N ILE A 162 -13.35 -18.07 11.23
CA ILE A 162 -12.60 -19.34 11.10
C ILE A 162 -13.01 -20.10 9.84
N SER A 163 -14.31 -20.31 9.62
CA SER A 163 -14.84 -21.00 8.43
C SER A 163 -14.49 -20.27 7.12
N ALA A 164 -14.51 -18.94 7.12
CA ALA A 164 -14.14 -18.13 5.95
C ALA A 164 -12.63 -18.21 5.65
N TYR A 165 -11.74 -18.14 6.65
CA TYR A 165 -10.30 -18.33 6.41
C TYR A 165 -9.98 -19.77 5.98
N GLN A 166 -10.62 -20.80 6.56
CA GLN A 166 -10.46 -22.17 6.11
C GLN A 166 -10.89 -22.35 4.63
N THR A 167 -11.96 -21.68 4.21
CA THR A 167 -12.39 -21.66 2.81
C THR A 167 -11.36 -21.01 1.89
N LEU A 168 -10.76 -19.89 2.33
CA LEU A 168 -9.66 -19.23 1.61
C LEU A 168 -8.40 -20.12 1.54
N LEU A 169 -8.04 -20.79 2.62
CA LEU A 169 -6.88 -21.69 2.67
C LEU A 169 -7.07 -22.97 1.87
N ALA A 170 -8.31 -23.40 1.63
CA ALA A 170 -8.61 -24.46 0.67
C ALA A 170 -8.36 -24.02 -0.80
N ILE A 171 -8.31 -22.72 -1.08
CA ILE A 171 -7.97 -22.15 -2.39
C ILE A 171 -6.46 -21.87 -2.49
N ASN A 172 -5.89 -21.21 -1.47
CA ASN A 172 -4.46 -20.94 -1.36
C ASN A 172 -3.93 -21.36 0.03
N PRO A 173 -3.43 -22.61 0.17
CA PRO A 173 -2.92 -23.13 1.45
C PRO A 173 -1.72 -22.37 2.02
N THR A 174 -1.07 -21.52 1.21
CA THR A 174 0.13 -20.76 1.57
C THR A 174 -0.13 -19.28 1.85
N ASN A 175 -1.41 -18.85 1.89
CA ASN A 175 -1.77 -17.46 2.17
C ASN A 175 -1.44 -17.11 3.64
N LEU A 176 -0.32 -16.41 3.85
CA LEU A 176 0.20 -16.08 5.18
C LEU A 176 -0.75 -15.16 5.98
N ASP A 177 -1.40 -14.19 5.33
CA ASP A 177 -2.38 -13.32 5.97
C ASP A 177 -3.55 -14.16 6.53
N ALA A 178 -4.07 -15.09 5.73
CA ALA A 178 -5.17 -15.96 6.12
C ALA A 178 -4.77 -16.97 7.20
N LEU A 179 -3.54 -17.52 7.17
CA LEU A 179 -3.04 -18.41 8.23
C LEU A 179 -2.87 -17.66 9.57
N ASN A 180 -2.29 -16.46 9.53
CA ASN A 180 -2.14 -15.61 10.72
C ASN A 180 -3.49 -15.17 11.28
N ASN A 181 -4.40 -14.71 10.41
CA ASN A 181 -5.73 -14.27 10.83
C ASN A 181 -6.56 -15.43 11.37
N LEU A 182 -6.52 -16.62 10.77
CA LEU A 182 -7.17 -17.82 11.29
C LEU A 182 -6.69 -18.16 12.71
N ALA A 183 -5.39 -18.08 12.98
CA ALA A 183 -4.85 -18.29 14.31
C ALA A 183 -5.33 -17.22 15.31
N LEU A 184 -5.46 -15.96 14.89
CA LEU A 184 -6.05 -14.89 15.71
C LEU A 184 -7.55 -15.11 15.97
N SER A 185 -8.34 -15.56 15.00
CA SER A 185 -9.75 -15.92 15.21
C SER A 185 -9.90 -17.11 16.15
N HIS A 186 -9.00 -18.09 16.09
CA HIS A 186 -8.94 -19.18 17.06
C HIS A 186 -8.61 -18.65 18.47
N VAL A 187 -7.67 -17.71 18.62
CA VAL A 187 -7.41 -16.99 19.88
C VAL A 187 -8.67 -16.28 20.41
N LEU A 188 -9.35 -15.49 19.56
CA LEU A 188 -10.53 -14.71 19.94
C LEU A 188 -11.76 -15.58 20.24
N GLY A 189 -11.90 -16.71 19.53
CA GLY A 189 -12.92 -17.73 19.75
C GLY A 189 -12.61 -18.74 20.86
N GLY A 190 -11.59 -18.51 21.69
CA GLY A 190 -11.22 -19.38 22.82
C GLY A 190 -10.56 -20.72 22.45
N SER A 191 -10.31 -20.96 21.16
CA SER A 191 -9.66 -22.15 20.60
C SER A 191 -8.13 -21.99 20.56
N GLY A 192 -7.52 -21.68 21.71
CA GLY A 192 -6.12 -21.29 21.76
C GLY A 192 -5.12 -22.38 21.33
N HIS A 193 -5.49 -23.65 21.40
CA HIS A 193 -4.61 -24.77 21.06
C HIS A 193 -4.38 -24.88 19.54
N GLU A 194 -5.45 -24.67 18.78
CA GLU A 194 -5.45 -24.60 17.32
C GLU A 194 -4.60 -23.42 16.84
N ALA A 195 -4.73 -22.25 17.48
CA ALA A 195 -3.91 -21.09 17.20
C ALA A 195 -2.41 -21.36 17.42
N VAL A 196 -2.06 -22.00 18.56
CA VAL A 196 -0.67 -22.41 18.84
C VAL A 196 -0.14 -23.35 17.75
N ALA A 197 -0.92 -24.34 17.31
CA ALA A 197 -0.48 -25.28 16.28
C ALA A 197 -0.14 -24.58 14.95
N ILE A 198 -1.02 -23.68 14.48
CA ILE A 198 -0.81 -22.90 13.24
C ILE A 198 0.42 -21.99 13.37
N LEU A 199 0.50 -21.20 14.45
CA LEU A 199 1.56 -20.21 14.63
C LEU A 199 2.93 -20.86 14.90
N GLN A 200 2.98 -22.05 15.52
CA GLN A 200 4.20 -22.84 15.62
C GLN A 200 4.72 -23.30 14.25
N ASP A 201 3.85 -23.66 13.31
CA ASP A 201 4.26 -24.10 11.98
C ASP A 201 4.79 -22.91 11.16
N LEU A 202 4.04 -21.80 11.15
CA LEU A 202 4.46 -20.55 10.51
C LEU A 202 5.82 -20.02 11.03
N THR A 203 6.07 -20.10 12.34
CA THR A 203 7.33 -19.60 12.91
C THR A 203 8.53 -20.54 12.68
N ARG A 204 8.30 -21.84 12.44
CA ARG A 204 9.36 -22.80 12.07
C ARG A 204 9.89 -22.59 10.66
N SER A 205 9.07 -22.08 9.72
CA SER A 205 9.46 -21.90 8.31
C SER A 205 10.44 -20.75 8.04
N GLN A 206 11.18 -20.30 9.07
CA GLN A 206 12.10 -19.15 9.05
C GLN A 206 11.49 -17.80 8.65
N LEU A 207 10.16 -17.67 8.69
CA LEU A 207 9.50 -16.36 8.63
C LEU A 207 9.82 -15.57 9.91
N THR A 208 10.83 -14.70 9.84
CA THR A 208 11.18 -13.74 10.89
C THR A 208 10.22 -12.55 10.89
N ASP A 209 8.93 -12.83 11.04
CA ASP A 209 7.92 -11.81 11.31
C ASP A 209 7.67 -11.72 12.82
N LEU A 210 7.98 -10.55 13.38
CA LEU A 210 7.75 -10.20 14.78
C LEU A 210 6.26 -10.36 15.16
N ASN A 211 5.35 -10.13 14.22
CA ASN A 211 3.91 -10.26 14.46
C ASN A 211 3.51 -11.73 14.68
N LEU A 212 4.06 -12.67 13.91
CA LEU A 212 3.78 -14.11 14.07
C LEU A 212 4.29 -14.62 15.43
N ARG A 213 5.49 -14.19 15.84
CA ARG A 213 6.07 -14.53 17.16
C ARG A 213 5.28 -13.89 18.31
N HIS A 214 4.85 -12.64 18.16
CA HIS A 214 3.98 -11.98 19.11
C HIS A 214 2.65 -12.75 19.26
N ASN A 215 1.97 -13.05 18.15
CA ASN A 215 0.72 -13.79 18.14
C ASN A 215 0.87 -15.20 18.75
N LEU A 216 1.99 -15.88 18.51
CA LEU A 216 2.29 -17.16 19.14
C LEU A 216 2.48 -17.03 20.66
N ALA A 217 3.12 -15.97 21.15
CA ALA A 217 3.24 -15.71 22.58
C ALA A 217 1.88 -15.42 23.24
N ILE A 218 0.97 -14.71 22.55
CA ILE A 218 -0.43 -14.55 22.99
C ILE A 218 -1.12 -15.92 23.08
N ALA A 219 -1.03 -16.72 22.02
CA ALA A 219 -1.68 -18.02 21.95
C ALA A 219 -1.18 -18.97 23.06
N TYR A 220 0.14 -19.03 23.30
CA TYR A 220 0.73 -19.77 24.42
C TYR A 220 0.18 -19.30 25.78
N TYR A 221 0.15 -17.98 26.01
CA TYR A 221 -0.35 -17.42 27.27
C TYR A 221 -1.83 -17.80 27.53
N LEU A 222 -2.66 -17.78 26.49
CA LEU A 222 -4.09 -18.13 26.60
C LEU A 222 -4.33 -19.61 26.88
N VAL A 223 -3.46 -20.52 26.41
CA VAL A 223 -3.52 -21.95 26.76
C VAL A 223 -2.77 -22.30 28.05
N GLY A 224 -2.34 -21.30 28.84
CA GLY A 224 -1.66 -21.50 30.12
C GLY A 224 -0.18 -21.89 30.01
N ARG A 225 0.41 -21.83 28.80
CA ARG A 225 1.84 -22.09 28.53
C ARG A 225 2.66 -20.82 28.76
N GLU A 226 2.59 -20.31 29.99
CA GLU A 226 3.11 -18.99 30.35
C GLU A 226 4.65 -18.89 30.26
N SER A 227 5.39 -20.01 30.40
CA SER A 227 6.85 -20.03 30.19
C SER A 227 7.21 -19.79 28.73
N GLU A 228 6.66 -20.58 27.81
CA GLU A 228 6.96 -20.44 26.38
C GLU A 228 6.48 -19.10 25.81
N ALA A 229 5.39 -18.55 26.35
CA ALA A 229 4.97 -17.19 26.05
C ALA A 229 6.03 -16.15 26.44
N TYR A 230 6.57 -16.25 27.66
CA TYR A 230 7.57 -15.31 28.17
C TYR A 230 8.92 -15.45 27.47
N ASP A 231 9.40 -16.68 27.26
CA ASP A 231 10.65 -16.95 26.55
C ASP A 231 10.59 -16.41 25.11
N LEU A 232 9.48 -16.64 24.40
CA LEU A 232 9.29 -16.15 23.03
C LEU A 232 9.19 -14.62 22.97
N ALA A 233 8.45 -13.99 23.88
CA ALA A 233 8.33 -12.53 23.90
C ALA A 233 9.68 -11.86 24.23
N THR A 234 10.41 -12.37 25.22
CA THR A 234 11.66 -11.75 25.69
C THR A 234 12.87 -11.99 24.79
N ALA A 235 12.75 -12.86 23.78
CA ALA A 235 13.75 -13.01 22.73
C ALA A 235 13.88 -11.78 21.82
N GLU A 236 12.83 -10.93 21.72
CA GLU A 236 12.75 -9.84 20.75
C GLU A 236 12.44 -8.46 21.36
N MET A 237 12.03 -8.42 22.63
CA MET A 237 11.81 -7.16 23.37
C MET A 237 12.35 -7.23 24.79
N SER A 238 12.55 -6.07 25.42
CA SER A 238 13.01 -6.02 26.81
C SER A 238 12.04 -6.77 27.74
N ARG A 239 12.59 -7.39 28.80
CA ARG A 239 11.81 -8.12 29.82
C ARG A 239 10.67 -7.28 30.37
N ASP A 240 10.91 -6.00 30.64
CA ASP A 240 9.91 -5.08 31.17
C ASP A 240 8.72 -4.89 30.21
N ARG A 241 8.99 -4.80 28.89
CA ARG A 241 7.94 -4.67 27.87
C ARG A 241 7.11 -5.95 27.75
N ALA A 242 7.76 -7.11 27.78
CA ALA A 242 7.06 -8.39 27.82
C ALA A 242 6.19 -8.53 29.09
N GLN A 243 6.71 -8.15 30.26
CA GLN A 243 5.96 -8.18 31.53
C GLN A 243 4.72 -7.27 31.50
N GLN A 244 4.82 -6.08 30.91
CA GLN A 244 3.67 -5.18 30.74
C GLN A 244 2.58 -5.80 29.85
N ILE A 245 2.97 -6.44 28.75
CA ILE A 245 2.04 -7.14 27.84
C ILE A 245 1.32 -8.28 28.57
N PHE A 246 2.04 -9.15 29.29
CA PHE A 246 1.42 -10.24 30.07
C PHE A 246 0.66 -9.77 31.31
N HIS A 247 0.93 -8.57 31.83
CA HIS A 247 0.07 -7.95 32.84
C HIS A 247 -1.29 -7.57 32.26
N ALA A 248 -1.32 -6.91 31.09
CA ALA A 248 -2.56 -6.58 30.40
C ALA A 248 -3.36 -7.84 30.01
N MET A 249 -2.69 -8.90 29.56
CA MET A 249 -3.34 -10.17 29.21
C MET A 249 -3.91 -10.91 30.43
N ARG A 250 -3.27 -10.83 31.60
CA ARG A 250 -3.86 -11.32 32.86
C ARG A 250 -5.14 -10.58 33.22
N GLN A 251 -5.17 -9.26 33.07
CA GLN A 251 -6.37 -8.46 33.31
C GLN A 251 -7.49 -8.82 32.32
N TYR A 252 -7.17 -9.01 31.04
CA TYR A 252 -8.14 -9.46 30.04
C TYR A 252 -8.68 -10.87 30.33
N ARG A 253 -7.82 -11.85 30.67
CA ARG A 253 -8.26 -13.22 31.01
C ARG A 253 -9.20 -13.22 32.22
N GLY A 254 -8.91 -12.38 33.23
CA GLY A 254 -9.76 -12.21 34.41
C GLY A 254 -11.03 -11.38 34.21
N SER A 255 -11.25 -10.76 33.04
CA SER A 255 -12.51 -10.07 32.71
C SER A 255 -13.45 -10.90 31.82
N GLN A 256 -13.02 -12.09 31.40
CA GLN A 256 -13.81 -13.05 30.60
C GLN A 256 -14.30 -14.25 31.44
N SER A 257 -14.00 -14.25 32.74
CA SER A 257 -14.31 -15.32 33.72
C SER A 257 -15.26 -14.83 34.80
#